data_AF-A0A4R9IND5-F1
#
_entry.id   AF-A0A4R9IND5-F1
#
_cell.length_a   1.000
_cell.length_b   1.000
_cell.length_c   1.000
_cell.angle_alpha   90.00
_cell.angle_beta   90.00
_cell.angle_gamma   90.00
#
_symmetry.space_group_name_H-M   'P 1'
#
loop_
_entity.id
_entity.type
_entity.pdbx_description
1 polymer ?
#
loop_
_entity_poly.entity_id
_entity_poly.type
_entity_poly.pdbx_seq_one_letter_code
_entity_poly.pdbx_strand_id
1 'polypeptide(L)'
;MLDNNKKLETNILNSVVGYKEAALKKEELENKGSNFKEEKGLVRQKINSLHPKRLKLRIEEIRVDTVSTKTLKIVSVDGNKLPPFQAGQYINLFVSLLGVLTARPYSISSSPKDLNSYELTIKRAEGGFVSPYLLDDVKVGQEFESSGPMGSFHHNPLFHGFDLVFLAGGSGIAPAMSMLKSFLASDKDFRFHIIYSNSYEDDVIFIDELRALASVHQNFILTEFLSRQVSPNFKGYRGRLDFKTLQTLLQNAPSKMYYVCGPTPFNEHVGKLLSELGVKSGRILIESNGPPPRPDTMEGWPNSVLPTKEVKVKVGDHQTFLAKVGEPLLNSLERNGYFTENACRSGECSLCRVKLKSGKVFSPPEAKIRKSDKKFGWIHSCVAFPVTDIEIQL
;
A
#
# COMPACT_ATOMS: atom_id res chain seq x y z
N MET A 1 19.09 -56.57 9.53
CA MET A 1 19.60 -56.35 8.16
C MET A 1 19.93 -57.68 7.49
N LEU A 2 18.94 -58.58 7.33
CA LEU A 2 19.07 -59.85 6.63
C LEU A 2 17.65 -60.18 6.13
N ASP A 3 17.27 -59.66 4.95
CA ASP A 3 16.26 -60.33 4.09
C ASP A 3 15.97 -59.67 2.73
N ASN A 4 16.41 -58.44 2.46
CA ASN A 4 16.10 -57.81 1.16
C ASN A 4 16.82 -58.44 -0.03
N ASN A 5 18.00 -59.05 0.16
CA ASN A 5 18.74 -59.68 -0.94
C ASN A 5 18.17 -61.05 -1.37
N LYS A 6 17.48 -61.78 -0.49
CA LYS A 6 16.88 -63.08 -0.84
C LYS A 6 15.65 -62.94 -1.73
N LYS A 7 14.88 -61.85 -1.58
CA LYS A 7 13.70 -61.57 -2.40
C LYS A 7 14.05 -61.24 -3.86
N LEU A 8 15.25 -60.71 -4.11
CA LEU A 8 15.72 -60.41 -5.45
C LEU A 8 15.97 -61.69 -6.26
N GLU A 9 16.55 -62.75 -5.69
CA GLU A 9 16.90 -63.97 -6.45
C GLU A 9 15.70 -64.77 -6.97
N THR A 10 14.56 -64.77 -6.26
CA THR A 10 13.33 -65.45 -6.68
C THR A 10 12.42 -64.63 -7.60
N ASN A 11 12.82 -63.41 -7.99
CA ASN A 11 12.01 -62.58 -8.87
C ASN A 11 12.16 -63.04 -10.33
N ILE A 12 11.09 -63.62 -10.89
CA ILE A 12 11.06 -64.13 -12.27
C ILE A 12 11.45 -63.05 -13.30
N LEU A 13 11.27 -61.78 -12.98
CA LEU A 13 11.65 -60.66 -13.83
C LEU A 13 13.17 -60.56 -14.06
N ASN A 14 13.99 -61.21 -13.24
CA ASN A 14 15.44 -61.30 -13.45
C ASN A 14 15.84 -62.05 -14.72
N SER A 15 14.95 -62.85 -15.32
CA SER A 15 15.20 -63.50 -16.61
C SER A 15 14.97 -62.56 -17.80
N VAL A 16 14.39 -61.38 -17.57
CA VAL A 16 14.20 -60.36 -18.59
C VAL A 16 15.50 -59.58 -18.75
N VAL A 17 16.05 -59.60 -19.97
CA VAL A 17 17.28 -58.86 -20.33
C VAL A 17 17.12 -57.37 -19.99
N GLY A 18 18.04 -56.83 -19.20
CA GLY A 18 18.02 -55.41 -18.79
C GLY A 18 17.27 -55.10 -17.48
N TYR A 19 16.55 -56.06 -16.90
CA TYR A 19 15.75 -55.81 -15.68
C TYR A 19 16.62 -55.49 -14.46
N LYS A 20 17.73 -56.24 -14.27
CA LYS A 20 18.63 -56.02 -13.13
C LYS A 20 19.34 -54.67 -13.22
N GLU A 21 19.80 -54.29 -14.40
CA GLU A 21 20.41 -52.99 -14.63
C GLU A 21 19.41 -51.85 -14.38
N ALA A 22 18.17 -51.99 -14.86
CA ALA A 22 17.11 -51.02 -14.63
C ALA A 22 16.72 -50.92 -13.14
N ALA A 23 16.65 -52.05 -12.42
CA ALA A 23 16.35 -52.09 -10.99
C ALA A 23 17.44 -51.43 -10.15
N LEU A 24 18.72 -51.75 -10.42
CA LEU A 24 19.86 -51.10 -9.78
C LEU A 24 19.90 -49.60 -10.10
N LYS A 25 19.61 -49.21 -11.34
CA LYS A 25 19.58 -47.79 -11.73
C LYS A 25 18.45 -47.04 -11.05
N LYS A 26 17.27 -47.66 -10.90
CA LYS A 26 16.16 -47.11 -10.14
C LYS A 26 16.53 -46.92 -8.67
N GLU A 27 17.15 -47.91 -8.04
CA GLU A 27 17.59 -47.82 -6.63
C GLU A 27 18.67 -46.74 -6.44
N GLU A 28 19.59 -46.60 -7.39
CA GLU A 28 20.57 -45.50 -7.41
C GLU A 28 19.88 -44.13 -7.52
N LEU A 29 18.86 -44.01 -8.39
CA LEU A 29 18.07 -42.79 -8.56
C LEU A 29 17.17 -42.49 -7.36
N GLU A 30 16.66 -43.51 -6.65
CA GLU A 30 15.89 -43.33 -5.41
C GLU A 30 16.80 -42.85 -4.26
N ASN A 31 18.03 -43.37 -4.19
CA ASN A 31 19.00 -42.98 -3.15
C ASN A 31 19.65 -41.61 -3.39
N LYS A 32 19.86 -41.22 -4.66
CA LYS A 32 20.45 -39.92 -5.04
C LYS A 32 19.41 -38.89 -5.49
N GLY A 33 18.15 -39.28 -5.61
CA GLY A 33 17.07 -38.45 -6.12
C GLY A 33 16.67 -37.37 -5.12
N SER A 34 16.10 -36.28 -5.63
CA SER A 34 15.46 -35.28 -4.78
C SER A 34 14.22 -35.90 -4.12
N ASN A 35 14.13 -35.79 -2.80
CA ASN A 35 12.95 -36.24 -2.07
C ASN A 35 11.76 -35.31 -2.39
N PHE A 36 10.86 -35.75 -3.27
CA PHE A 36 9.62 -35.03 -3.62
C PHE A 36 8.46 -35.31 -2.66
N LYS A 37 8.73 -35.91 -1.49
CA LYS A 37 7.69 -36.15 -0.48
C LYS A 37 7.09 -34.80 -0.09
N GLU A 38 5.81 -34.65 -0.39
CA GLU A 38 5.07 -33.44 -0.03
C GLU A 38 4.99 -33.35 1.51
N GLU A 39 5.78 -32.47 2.09
CA GLU A 39 5.64 -32.10 3.49
C GLU A 39 4.42 -31.20 3.65
N LYS A 40 3.25 -31.84 3.83
CA LYS A 40 1.98 -31.15 4.00
C LYS A 40 2.10 -30.05 5.07
N GLY A 41 1.89 -28.81 4.64
CA GLY A 41 1.92 -27.64 5.51
C GLY A 41 3.28 -26.94 5.63
N LEU A 42 4.39 -27.49 5.13
CA LEU A 42 5.71 -26.84 5.18
C LEU A 42 5.68 -25.48 4.48
N VAL A 43 5.06 -25.39 3.30
CA VAL A 43 4.88 -24.13 2.56
C VAL A 43 4.11 -23.11 3.41
N ARG A 44 3.00 -23.54 4.03
CA ARG A 44 2.19 -22.66 4.88
C ARG A 44 2.95 -22.20 6.13
N GLN A 45 3.72 -23.09 6.77
CA GLN A 45 4.56 -22.74 7.91
C GLN A 45 5.65 -21.74 7.51
N LYS A 46 6.30 -21.95 6.36
CA LYS A 46 7.32 -21.04 5.84
C LYS A 46 6.75 -19.68 5.46
N ILE A 47 5.57 -19.65 4.84
CA ILE A 47 4.85 -18.39 4.57
C ILE A 47 4.47 -17.71 5.87
N ASN A 48 3.92 -18.42 6.85
CA ASN A 48 3.54 -17.82 8.13
C ASN A 48 4.73 -17.28 8.92
N SER A 49 5.92 -17.87 8.78
CA SER A 49 7.12 -17.36 9.44
C SER A 49 7.72 -16.14 8.75
N LEU A 50 7.61 -16.03 7.42
CA LEU A 50 8.09 -14.89 6.65
C LEU A 50 7.07 -13.74 6.57
N HIS A 51 5.78 -14.08 6.55
CA HIS A 51 4.64 -13.19 6.34
C HIS A 51 3.49 -13.59 7.27
N PRO A 52 3.62 -13.39 8.58
CA PRO A 52 2.53 -13.68 9.52
C PRO A 52 1.30 -12.80 9.22
N LYS A 53 0.10 -13.31 9.53
CA LYS A 53 -1.17 -12.60 9.28
C LYS A 53 -1.22 -11.25 10.01
N ARG A 54 -0.61 -11.18 11.20
CA ARG A 54 -0.48 -9.99 12.03
C ARG A 54 0.94 -9.88 12.54
N LEU A 55 1.47 -8.67 12.58
CA LEU A 55 2.72 -8.33 13.23
C LEU A 55 2.41 -7.66 14.56
N LYS A 56 3.17 -7.99 15.60
CA LYS A 56 3.22 -7.22 16.84
C LYS A 56 4.44 -6.32 16.78
N LEU A 57 4.18 -5.02 16.76
CA LEU A 57 5.19 -4.00 16.56
C LEU A 57 5.27 -3.09 17.78
N ARG A 58 6.47 -2.64 18.12
CA ARG A 58 6.72 -1.71 19.21
C ARG A 58 7.36 -0.44 18.69
N ILE A 59 6.92 0.72 19.17
CA ILE A 59 7.56 1.99 18.85
C ILE A 59 8.94 2.02 19.53
N GLU A 60 10.00 2.08 18.74
CA GLU A 60 11.38 2.23 19.23
C GLU A 60 11.75 3.71 19.33
N GLU A 61 11.37 4.51 18.34
CA GLU A 61 11.73 5.92 18.25
C GLU A 61 10.60 6.74 17.61
N ILE A 62 10.45 7.98 18.05
CA ILE A 62 9.54 8.97 17.45
C ILE A 62 10.37 10.20 17.07
N ARG A 63 10.49 10.44 15.76
CA ARG A 63 11.16 11.63 15.23
C ARG A 63 10.12 12.66 14.80
N VAL A 64 10.31 13.92 15.17
CA VAL A 64 9.51 15.05 14.66
C VAL A 64 10.14 15.54 13.37
N ASP A 65 9.44 15.38 12.25
CA ASP A 65 9.96 15.80 10.93
C ASP A 65 9.50 17.24 10.59
N THR A 66 8.25 17.57 10.90
CA THR A 66 7.68 18.91 10.68
C THR A 66 6.68 19.26 11.78
N VAL A 67 6.13 20.47 11.75
CA VAL A 67 5.04 20.90 12.65
C VAL A 67 3.80 20.00 12.59
N SER A 68 3.59 19.28 11.48
CA SER A 68 2.43 18.42 11.27
C SER A 68 2.75 16.93 11.07
N THR A 69 4.04 16.56 11.10
CA THR A 69 4.50 15.22 10.70
C THR A 69 5.49 14.65 11.71
N LYS A 70 5.29 13.37 12.07
CA LYS A 70 6.28 12.56 12.79
C LYS A 70 6.56 11.26 12.05
N THR A 71 7.77 10.74 12.21
CA THR A 71 8.15 9.40 11.77
C THR A 71 8.24 8.48 12.98
N LEU A 72 7.49 7.39 12.93
CA LEU A 72 7.51 6.34 13.94
C LEU A 72 8.44 5.22 13.44
N LYS A 73 9.56 5.01 14.14
CA LYS A 73 10.42 3.85 13.92
C LYS A 73 9.91 2.70 14.78
N ILE A 74 9.56 1.60 14.13
CA ILE A 74 8.89 0.47 14.77
C ILE A 74 9.66 -0.82 14.52
N VAL A 75 9.72 -1.65 15.56
CA VAL A 75 10.46 -2.92 15.57
C VAL A 75 9.54 -4.08 15.94
N SER A 76 9.95 -5.31 15.66
CA SER A 76 9.22 -6.49 16.14
C SER A 76 9.26 -6.57 17.67
N VAL A 77 8.12 -6.87 18.30
CA VAL A 77 8.07 -7.14 19.76
C VAL A 77 8.96 -8.33 20.12
N ASP A 78 9.00 -9.34 19.26
CA ASP A 78 9.75 -10.59 19.51
C ASP A 78 11.25 -10.46 19.18
N GLY A 79 11.74 -9.26 18.82
CA GLY A 79 13.14 -9.01 18.46
C GLY A 79 13.60 -9.62 17.12
N ASN A 80 12.69 -10.29 16.40
CA ASN A 80 12.96 -10.85 15.09
C ASN A 80 13.02 -9.78 14.00
N LYS A 81 13.69 -10.10 12.88
CA LYS A 81 13.59 -9.28 11.66
C LYS A 81 12.15 -9.20 11.18
N LEU A 82 11.75 -8.02 10.72
CA LEU A 82 10.45 -7.79 10.11
C LEU A 82 10.36 -8.46 8.73
N PRO A 83 9.14 -8.72 8.24
CA PRO A 83 8.94 -9.29 6.91
C PRO A 83 9.65 -8.50 5.80
N PRO A 84 10.18 -9.16 4.76
CA PRO A 84 10.68 -8.46 3.60
C PRO A 84 9.54 -7.74 2.86
N PHE A 85 9.85 -6.58 2.27
CA PHE A 85 8.91 -5.77 1.49
C PHE A 85 9.58 -5.19 0.24
N GLN A 86 8.77 -4.68 -0.68
CA GLN A 86 9.24 -3.91 -1.82
C GLN A 86 9.09 -2.42 -1.54
N ALA A 87 10.08 -1.63 -1.94
CA ALA A 87 10.08 -0.19 -1.72
C ALA A 87 8.82 0.46 -2.32
N GLY A 88 8.12 1.23 -1.48
CA GLY A 88 6.82 1.85 -1.77
C GLY A 88 5.59 1.13 -1.20
N GLN A 89 5.75 -0.09 -0.68
CA GLN A 89 4.69 -0.80 0.05
C GLN A 89 4.33 -0.14 1.39
N TYR A 90 3.16 -0.49 1.91
CA TYR A 90 2.63 -0.01 3.18
C TYR A 90 2.32 -1.16 4.14
N ILE A 91 2.16 -0.84 5.43
CA ILE A 91 1.47 -1.72 6.39
C ILE A 91 0.19 -1.05 6.88
N ASN A 92 -0.77 -1.86 7.30
CA ASN A 92 -2.01 -1.37 7.91
C ASN A 92 -1.88 -1.47 9.43
N LEU A 93 -1.85 -0.33 10.12
CA LEU A 93 -1.72 -0.25 11.58
C LEU A 93 -3.10 -0.33 12.22
N PHE A 94 -3.33 -1.31 13.09
CA PHE A 94 -4.57 -1.48 13.84
C PHE A 94 -4.54 -0.64 15.11
N VAL A 95 -5.65 0.05 15.39
CA VAL A 95 -5.81 0.96 16.53
C VAL A 95 -7.21 0.81 17.09
N SER A 96 -7.29 0.76 18.42
CA SER A 96 -8.55 0.84 19.16
C SER A 96 -8.60 2.19 19.87
N LEU A 97 -9.50 3.07 19.41
CA LEU A 97 -9.64 4.44 19.94
C LEU A 97 -11.11 4.72 20.22
N LEU A 98 -11.41 5.18 21.45
CA LEU A 98 -12.78 5.52 21.88
C LEU A 98 -13.81 4.39 21.61
N GLY A 99 -13.41 3.13 21.84
CA GLY A 99 -14.26 1.96 21.60
C GLY A 99 -14.38 1.53 20.12
N VAL A 100 -13.70 2.22 19.20
CA VAL A 100 -13.71 1.91 17.77
C VAL A 100 -12.41 1.19 17.38
N LEU A 101 -12.54 -0.07 16.96
CA LEU A 101 -11.44 -0.81 16.34
C LEU A 101 -11.36 -0.45 14.86
N THR A 102 -10.25 0.16 14.45
CA THR A 102 -10.03 0.63 13.08
C THR A 102 -8.59 0.36 12.67
N ALA A 103 -8.27 0.62 11.40
CA ALA A 103 -6.90 0.49 10.91
C ALA A 103 -6.59 1.55 9.85
N ARG A 104 -5.32 1.97 9.74
CA ARG A 104 -4.87 2.92 8.70
C ARG A 104 -3.63 2.42 7.97
N PRO A 105 -3.61 2.52 6.63
CA PRO A 105 -2.42 2.22 5.86
C PRO A 105 -1.40 3.35 5.98
N TYR A 106 -0.13 2.99 6.18
CA TYR A 106 1.00 3.92 6.13
C TYR A 106 2.12 3.30 5.32
N SER A 107 2.56 4.01 4.27
CA SER A 107 3.72 3.61 3.47
C SER A 107 4.95 3.49 4.35
N ILE A 108 5.71 2.42 4.13
CA ILE A 108 7.01 2.24 4.78
C ILE A 108 7.97 3.19 4.07
N SER A 109 8.54 4.14 4.82
CA SER A 109 9.46 5.16 4.32
C SER A 109 10.93 4.74 4.41
N SER A 110 11.24 3.73 5.24
CA SER A 110 12.57 3.13 5.35
C SER A 110 12.90 2.24 4.16
N SER A 111 14.18 1.88 4.05
CA SER A 111 14.68 0.99 2.99
C SER A 111 14.33 -0.47 3.29
N PRO A 112 13.87 -1.27 2.30
CA PRO A 112 13.71 -2.71 2.41
C PRO A 112 15.04 -3.48 2.58
N LYS A 113 16.19 -2.80 2.49
CA LYS A 113 17.50 -3.38 2.80
C LYS A 113 17.73 -3.56 4.30
N ASP A 114 17.03 -2.79 5.14
CA ASP A 114 17.06 -2.92 6.60
C ASP A 114 15.72 -3.49 7.08
N LEU A 115 15.76 -4.73 7.58
CA LEU A 115 14.59 -5.43 8.12
C LEU A 115 14.56 -5.41 9.66
N ASN A 116 15.46 -4.67 10.31
CA ASN A 116 15.42 -4.54 11.77
C ASN A 116 14.30 -3.60 12.21
N SER A 117 13.87 -2.66 11.35
CA SER A 117 12.80 -1.72 11.66
C SER A 117 12.04 -1.27 10.41
N TYR A 118 10.81 -0.82 10.60
CA TYR A 118 10.09 -0.02 9.62
C TYR A 118 10.01 1.43 10.11
N GLU A 119 10.04 2.39 9.18
CA GLU A 119 9.72 3.79 9.48
C GLU A 119 8.38 4.17 8.84
N LEU A 120 7.42 4.62 9.64
CA LEU A 120 6.13 5.14 9.18
C LEU A 120 6.10 6.66 9.35
N THR A 121 6.12 7.39 8.24
CA THR A 121 6.01 8.86 8.25
C THR A 121 4.55 9.27 8.16
N ILE A 122 4.06 9.86 9.24
CA ILE A 122 2.64 10.14 9.44
C ILE A 122 2.46 11.65 9.50
N LYS A 123 1.68 12.18 8.57
CA LYS A 123 1.23 13.57 8.57
C LYS A 123 -0.17 13.67 9.15
N ARG A 124 -0.43 14.73 9.93
CA ARG A 124 -1.76 15.00 10.47
C ARG A 124 -2.76 15.19 9.34
N ALA A 125 -3.80 14.36 9.31
CA ALA A 125 -4.99 14.60 8.51
C ALA A 125 -5.95 15.53 9.26
N GLU A 126 -6.35 16.63 8.61
CA GLU A 126 -7.36 17.55 9.14
C GLU A 126 -8.70 16.83 9.31
N GLY A 127 -9.30 16.93 10.50
CA GLY A 127 -10.51 16.16 10.86
C GLY A 127 -10.29 14.63 10.92
N GLY A 128 -9.04 14.16 10.88
CA GLY A 128 -8.71 12.73 10.92
C GLY A 128 -8.92 12.13 12.31
N PHE A 129 -9.34 10.86 12.35
CA PHE A 129 -9.59 10.14 13.62
C PHE A 129 -8.32 9.52 14.22
N VAL A 130 -7.44 8.95 13.38
CA VAL A 130 -6.28 8.16 13.83
C VAL A 130 -4.98 8.96 13.81
N SER A 131 -4.75 9.80 12.80
CA SER A 131 -3.48 10.54 12.70
C SER A 131 -3.22 11.48 13.88
N PRO A 132 -4.21 12.20 14.46
CA PRO A 132 -3.95 13.00 15.67
C PRO A 132 -3.45 12.13 16.83
N TYR A 133 -4.13 11.00 17.08
CA TYR A 133 -3.74 10.06 18.12
C TYR A 133 -2.30 9.56 17.95
N LEU A 134 -1.93 9.13 16.74
CA LEU A 134 -0.59 8.65 16.45
C LEU A 134 0.50 9.73 16.62
N LEU A 135 0.14 11.01 16.50
CA LEU A 135 1.07 12.12 16.62
C LEU A 135 1.12 12.71 18.03
N ASP A 136 0.01 12.72 18.76
CA ASP A 136 -0.12 13.46 20.02
C ASP A 136 0.02 12.54 21.24
N ASP A 137 -0.51 11.32 21.17
CA ASP A 137 -0.70 10.46 22.34
C ASP A 137 0.27 9.28 22.39
N VAL A 138 0.77 8.82 21.22
CA VAL A 138 1.63 7.65 21.13
C VAL A 138 3.01 7.92 21.71
N LYS A 139 3.53 6.93 22.44
CA LYS A 139 4.82 7.00 23.13
C LYS A 139 5.75 5.86 22.71
N VAL A 140 7.06 6.09 22.87
CA VAL A 140 8.07 5.04 22.76
C VAL A 140 7.75 3.89 23.71
N GLY A 141 7.93 2.66 23.24
CA GLY A 141 7.60 1.43 23.95
C GLY A 141 6.16 0.95 23.74
N GLN A 142 5.27 1.78 23.18
CA GLN A 142 3.90 1.36 22.90
C GLN A 142 3.85 0.28 21.80
N GLU A 143 2.96 -0.70 21.98
CA GLU A 143 2.76 -1.79 21.04
C GLU A 143 1.51 -1.60 20.18
N PHE A 144 1.60 -2.11 18.94
CA PHE A 144 0.53 -2.11 17.96
C PHE A 144 0.49 -3.46 17.24
N GLU A 145 -0.70 -3.81 16.75
CA GLU A 145 -0.81 -4.83 15.72
C GLU A 145 -0.79 -4.18 14.33
N SER A 146 -0.20 -4.86 13.35
CA SER A 146 -0.29 -4.46 11.94
C SER A 146 -0.53 -5.63 11.01
N SER A 147 -0.88 -5.35 9.75
CA SER A 147 -0.71 -6.32 8.67
C SER A 147 0.78 -6.54 8.38
N GLY A 148 1.10 -7.58 7.61
CA GLY A 148 2.35 -7.60 6.85
C GLY A 148 2.37 -6.52 5.76
N PRO A 149 3.52 -6.30 5.07
CA PRO A 149 3.62 -5.38 3.94
C PRO A 149 2.63 -5.71 2.82
N MET A 150 1.98 -4.68 2.27
CA MET A 150 0.97 -4.77 1.21
C MET A 150 1.14 -3.63 0.20
N GLY A 151 0.39 -3.71 -0.90
CA GLY A 151 0.33 -2.66 -1.92
C GLY A 151 1.10 -3.00 -3.19
N SER A 152 0.64 -2.41 -4.29
CA SER A 152 1.19 -2.58 -5.65
C SER A 152 2.01 -1.38 -6.12
N PHE A 153 2.13 -0.33 -5.32
CA PHE A 153 2.93 0.86 -5.62
C PHE A 153 4.40 0.60 -5.30
N HIS A 154 5.00 -0.31 -6.05
CA HIS A 154 6.41 -0.64 -5.92
C HIS A 154 7.10 -0.58 -7.28
N HIS A 155 8.42 -0.50 -7.24
CA HIS A 155 9.23 -0.55 -8.46
C HIS A 155 9.55 -1.98 -8.88
N ASN A 156 9.49 -2.26 -10.18
CA ASN A 156 9.94 -3.49 -10.78
C ASN A 156 10.81 -3.15 -12.01
N PRO A 157 12.14 -3.32 -11.94
CA PRO A 157 13.05 -2.86 -12.99
C PRO A 157 12.83 -3.55 -14.34
N LEU A 158 12.26 -4.77 -14.36
CA LEU A 158 12.00 -5.50 -15.60
C LEU A 158 10.94 -4.83 -16.48
N PHE A 159 9.92 -4.23 -15.85
CA PHE A 159 8.78 -3.63 -16.56
C PHE A 159 8.83 -2.10 -16.53
N HIS A 160 9.38 -1.52 -15.47
CA HIS A 160 9.38 -0.07 -15.25
C HIS A 160 10.65 0.61 -15.79
N GLY A 161 11.75 -0.12 -15.96
CA GLY A 161 13.03 0.45 -16.39
C GLY A 161 13.73 1.23 -15.28
N PHE A 162 14.62 2.15 -15.63
CA PHE A 162 15.52 2.82 -14.68
C PHE A 162 15.40 4.35 -14.67
N ASP A 163 14.58 4.95 -15.53
CA ASP A 163 14.31 6.40 -15.58
C ASP A 163 12.97 6.70 -14.90
N LEU A 164 13.04 7.13 -13.63
CA LEU A 164 11.94 7.17 -12.70
C LEU A 164 11.63 8.61 -12.28
N VAL A 165 10.36 9.00 -12.42
CA VAL A 165 9.85 10.31 -12.01
C VAL A 165 8.81 10.12 -10.90
N PHE A 166 9.01 10.78 -9.78
CA PHE A 166 8.06 10.80 -8.67
C PHE A 166 7.41 12.18 -8.58
N LEU A 167 6.09 12.22 -8.68
CA LEU A 167 5.31 13.41 -8.38
C LEU A 167 4.66 13.21 -7.01
N ALA A 168 5.23 13.89 -6.02
CA ALA A 168 4.81 13.76 -4.63
C ALA A 168 4.06 15.02 -4.16
N GLY A 169 3.00 14.83 -3.38
CA GLY A 169 2.27 15.89 -2.70
C GLY A 169 2.22 15.65 -1.19
N GLY A 170 2.79 16.55 -0.38
CA GLY A 170 2.76 16.43 1.09
C GLY A 170 3.37 15.10 1.59
N SER A 171 2.59 14.31 2.34
CA SER A 171 3.02 13.00 2.84
C SER A 171 3.21 11.92 1.78
N GLY A 172 2.78 12.16 0.54
CA GLY A 172 3.00 11.24 -0.58
C GLY A 172 4.48 11.04 -0.95
N ILE A 173 5.40 11.76 -0.31
CA ILE A 173 6.84 11.55 -0.44
C ILE A 173 7.33 10.26 0.26
N ALA A 174 6.61 9.75 1.26
CA ALA A 174 7.03 8.59 2.05
C ALA A 174 7.39 7.34 1.20
N PRO A 175 6.54 6.87 0.26
CA PRO A 175 6.92 5.75 -0.61
C PRO A 175 8.10 6.07 -1.54
N ALA A 176 8.24 7.33 -1.98
CA ALA A 176 9.37 7.77 -2.81
C ALA A 176 10.69 7.73 -2.03
N MET A 177 10.69 8.09 -0.74
CA MET A 177 11.87 7.97 0.13
C MET A 177 12.34 6.53 0.25
N SER A 178 11.41 5.58 0.43
CA SER A 178 11.75 4.15 0.46
C SER A 178 12.42 3.70 -0.84
N MET A 179 11.88 4.12 -1.99
CA MET A 179 12.47 3.81 -3.30
C MET A 179 13.85 4.47 -3.48
N LEU A 180 13.97 5.75 -3.11
CA LEU A 180 15.23 6.49 -3.20
C LEU A 180 16.33 5.82 -2.36
N LYS A 181 16.05 5.54 -1.08
CA LYS A 181 16.97 4.82 -0.17
C LYS A 181 17.31 3.40 -0.64
N SER A 182 16.45 2.79 -1.46
CA SER A 182 16.69 1.44 -2.01
C SER A 182 17.66 1.45 -3.18
N PHE A 183 17.48 2.40 -4.10
CA PHE A 183 18.02 2.32 -5.45
C PHE A 183 19.17 3.28 -5.71
N LEU A 184 19.24 4.40 -4.99
CA LEU A 184 20.24 5.44 -5.26
C LEU A 184 21.69 4.96 -5.05
N ALA A 185 21.89 4.03 -4.12
CA ALA A 185 23.18 3.39 -3.84
C ALA A 185 23.32 2.00 -4.50
N SER A 186 22.58 1.73 -5.58
CA SER A 186 22.70 0.46 -6.32
C SER A 186 23.65 0.59 -7.51
N ASP A 187 24.27 -0.52 -7.94
CA ASP A 187 25.15 -0.56 -9.12
C ASP A 187 24.40 -0.42 -10.46
N LYS A 188 23.10 -0.14 -10.41
CA LYS A 188 22.25 0.05 -11.60
C LYS A 188 22.19 1.54 -11.94
N ASP A 189 22.14 1.84 -13.23
CA ASP A 189 22.05 3.20 -13.76
C ASP A 189 20.64 3.80 -13.63
N PHE A 190 20.17 3.92 -12.38
CA PHE A 190 18.92 4.59 -12.09
C PHE A 190 19.05 6.10 -12.25
N ARG A 191 18.05 6.72 -12.87
CA ARG A 191 17.85 8.17 -12.88
C ARG A 191 16.57 8.48 -12.12
N PHE A 192 16.69 9.31 -11.09
CA PHE A 192 15.59 9.73 -10.23
C PHE A 192 15.27 11.20 -10.45
N HIS A 193 14.00 11.51 -10.63
CA HIS A 193 13.50 12.88 -10.59
C HIS A 193 12.32 12.96 -9.61
N ILE A 194 12.51 13.63 -8.48
CA ILE A 194 11.41 13.93 -7.55
C ILE A 194 10.92 15.35 -7.83
N ILE A 195 9.65 15.46 -8.24
CA ILE A 195 8.90 16.71 -8.33
C ILE A 195 8.00 16.78 -7.10
N TYR A 196 8.37 17.60 -6.13
CA TYR A 196 7.75 17.62 -4.81
C TYR A 196 6.94 18.90 -4.57
N SER A 197 5.63 18.77 -4.42
CA SER A 197 4.71 19.89 -4.22
C SER A 197 4.17 19.94 -2.79
N ASN A 198 4.33 21.10 -2.16
CA ASN A 198 3.88 21.36 -0.79
C ASN A 198 3.13 22.69 -0.66
N SER A 199 2.38 22.82 0.43
CA SER A 199 1.62 24.05 0.69
C SER A 199 2.50 25.12 1.33
N TYR A 200 3.24 24.77 2.37
CA TYR A 200 4.03 25.71 3.18
C TYR A 200 5.48 25.24 3.28
N GLU A 201 6.40 26.20 3.41
CA GLU A 201 7.85 25.98 3.42
C GLU A 201 8.34 25.28 4.70
N ASP A 202 7.66 25.51 5.83
CA ASP A 202 7.96 24.94 7.15
C ASP A 202 7.36 23.55 7.38
N ASP A 203 6.67 23.00 6.38
CA ASP A 203 5.95 21.72 6.45
C ASP A 203 6.30 20.79 5.28
N VAL A 204 7.55 20.86 4.83
CA VAL A 204 8.12 20.03 3.77
C VAL A 204 8.89 18.85 4.38
N ILE A 205 8.32 17.66 4.26
CA ILE A 205 8.86 16.45 4.88
C ILE A 205 10.14 16.01 4.16
N PHE A 206 11.17 15.60 4.91
CA PHE A 206 12.47 15.12 4.39
C PHE A 206 13.27 16.12 3.56
N ILE A 207 12.95 17.41 3.58
CA ILE A 207 13.55 18.34 2.61
C ILE A 207 15.07 18.43 2.72
N ASP A 208 15.61 18.48 3.94
CA ASP A 208 17.05 18.56 4.14
C ASP A 208 17.76 17.29 3.68
N GLU A 209 17.17 16.12 3.95
CA GLU A 209 17.67 14.83 3.48
C GLU A 209 17.63 14.75 1.94
N LEU A 210 16.52 15.17 1.31
CA LEU A 210 16.37 15.18 -0.14
C LEU A 210 17.38 16.13 -0.80
N ARG A 211 17.57 17.35 -0.27
CA ARG A 211 18.55 18.31 -0.79
C ARG A 211 19.98 17.80 -0.62
N ALA A 212 20.30 17.18 0.52
CA ALA A 212 21.60 16.56 0.75
C ALA A 212 21.87 15.45 -0.27
N LEU A 213 20.91 14.54 -0.49
CA LEU A 213 21.02 13.48 -1.50
C LEU A 213 21.20 14.06 -2.91
N ALA A 214 20.42 15.07 -3.29
CA ALA A 214 20.51 15.71 -4.60
C ALA A 214 21.87 16.42 -4.82
N SER A 215 22.52 16.88 -3.75
CA SER A 215 23.85 17.51 -3.83
C SER A 215 24.99 16.52 -4.08
N VAL A 216 24.81 15.25 -3.70
CA VAL A 216 25.85 14.21 -3.78
C VAL A 216 25.65 13.31 -5.00
N HIS A 217 24.41 13.05 -5.40
CA HIS A 217 24.08 12.08 -6.44
C HIS A 217 23.69 12.76 -7.76
N GLN A 218 24.58 12.67 -8.77
CA GLN A 218 24.34 13.24 -10.10
C GLN A 218 23.13 12.62 -10.83
N ASN A 219 22.76 11.40 -10.46
CA ASN A 219 21.62 10.69 -11.01
C ASN A 219 20.30 10.97 -10.28
N PHE A 220 20.26 11.95 -9.37
CA PHE A 220 19.06 12.38 -8.67
C PHE A 220 18.81 13.88 -8.83
N ILE A 221 17.62 14.21 -9.35
CA ILE A 221 17.12 15.56 -9.52
C ILE A 221 15.98 15.79 -8.54
N LEU A 222 16.07 16.83 -7.74
CA LEU A 222 14.98 17.34 -6.91
C LEU A 222 14.42 18.62 -7.53
N THR A 223 13.11 18.69 -7.68
CA THR A 223 12.39 19.90 -8.09
C THR A 223 11.30 20.21 -7.08
N GLU A 224 11.41 21.37 -6.44
CA GLU A 224 10.53 21.78 -5.36
C GLU A 224 9.45 22.76 -5.83
N PHE A 225 8.22 22.57 -5.37
CA PHE A 225 7.08 23.46 -5.60
C PHE A 225 6.46 23.86 -4.25
N LEU A 226 6.24 25.16 -4.06
CA LEU A 226 5.48 25.70 -2.94
C LEU A 226 4.31 26.54 -3.42
N SER A 227 3.12 26.28 -2.88
CA SER A 227 1.89 26.90 -3.35
C SER A 227 1.34 28.03 -2.47
N ARG A 228 1.82 28.19 -1.23
CA ARG A 228 1.38 29.23 -0.28
C ARG A 228 2.55 29.78 0.53
N GLN A 229 2.46 31.06 0.90
CA GLN A 229 3.37 31.73 1.85
C GLN A 229 4.87 31.46 1.58
N VAL A 230 5.27 31.65 0.32
CA VAL A 230 6.62 31.29 -0.14
C VAL A 230 7.61 32.41 0.17
N SER A 231 8.72 32.08 0.84
CA SER A 231 9.80 33.05 1.09
C SER A 231 10.34 33.67 -0.22
N PRO A 232 10.75 34.96 -0.19
CA PRO A 232 11.46 35.58 -1.32
C PRO A 232 12.72 34.80 -1.73
N ASN A 233 13.38 34.14 -0.76
CA ASN A 233 14.62 33.41 -0.97
C ASN A 233 14.42 31.99 -1.53
N PHE A 234 13.17 31.52 -1.63
CA PHE A 234 12.88 30.20 -2.17
C PHE A 234 13.24 30.14 -3.67
N LYS A 235 14.10 29.17 -4.01
CA LYS A 235 14.65 28.99 -5.36
C LYS A 235 13.83 28.04 -6.23
N GLY A 236 12.86 27.33 -5.64
CA GLY A 236 11.99 26.42 -6.38
C GLY A 236 10.84 27.12 -7.10
N TYR A 237 9.93 26.31 -7.63
CA TYR A 237 8.76 26.77 -8.36
C TYR A 237 7.66 27.24 -7.42
N ARG A 238 6.96 28.30 -7.81
CA ARG A 238 5.85 28.88 -7.06
C ARG A 238 4.52 28.46 -7.68
N GLY A 239 3.54 28.15 -6.84
CA GLY A 239 2.20 27.75 -7.25
C GLY A 239 2.05 26.24 -7.40
N ARG A 240 1.02 25.85 -8.16
CA ARG A 240 0.72 24.44 -8.45
C ARG A 240 1.39 24.01 -9.74
N LEU A 241 1.57 22.70 -9.91
CA LEU A 241 2.06 22.12 -11.16
C LEU A 241 1.17 22.55 -12.33
N ASP A 242 1.79 22.89 -13.45
CA ASP A 242 1.10 23.22 -14.70
C ASP A 242 1.77 22.48 -15.87
N PHE A 243 1.05 22.41 -16.99
CA PHE A 243 1.50 21.71 -18.18
C PHE A 243 2.83 22.24 -18.72
N LYS A 244 2.98 23.57 -18.82
CA LYS A 244 4.17 24.21 -19.43
C LYS A 244 5.43 23.91 -18.59
N THR A 245 5.29 23.99 -17.28
CA THR A 245 6.38 23.69 -16.36
C THR A 245 6.75 22.22 -16.41
N LEU A 246 5.77 21.30 -16.38
CA LEU A 246 6.05 19.87 -16.50
C LEU A 246 6.64 19.50 -17.87
N GLN A 247 6.17 20.10 -18.96
CA GLN A 247 6.73 19.89 -20.30
C GLN A 247 8.22 20.28 -20.35
N THR A 248 8.60 21.35 -19.66
CA THR A 248 9.99 21.82 -19.56
C THR A 248 10.85 20.86 -18.73
N LEU A 249 10.32 20.42 -17.58
CA LEU A 249 11.02 19.53 -16.64
C LEU A 249 11.16 18.10 -17.18
N LEU A 250 10.17 17.62 -17.92
CA LEU A 250 10.03 16.22 -18.34
C LEU A 250 10.30 16.05 -19.84
N GLN A 251 11.55 16.31 -20.25
CA GLN A 251 11.99 15.96 -21.60
C GLN A 251 11.81 14.47 -21.85
N ASN A 252 11.32 14.11 -23.04
CA ASN A 252 10.96 12.75 -23.44
C ASN A 252 9.97 12.08 -22.45
N ALA A 253 8.95 12.81 -22.00
CA ALA A 253 8.01 12.32 -20.99
C ALA A 253 7.48 10.89 -21.23
N PRO A 254 7.10 10.45 -22.45
CA PRO A 254 6.54 9.12 -22.67
C PRO A 254 7.46 7.93 -22.42
N SER A 255 8.79 8.13 -22.32
CA SER A 255 9.75 7.02 -22.13
C SER A 255 10.01 6.65 -20.66
N LYS A 256 9.55 7.47 -19.72
CA LYS A 256 9.83 7.35 -18.28
C LYS A 256 8.75 6.58 -17.53
N MET A 257 9.07 6.14 -16.33
CA MET A 257 8.09 5.60 -15.38
C MET A 257 7.69 6.66 -14.36
N TYR A 258 6.38 6.82 -14.14
CA TYR A 258 5.83 7.82 -13.23
C TYR A 258 5.18 7.18 -12.01
N TYR A 259 5.52 7.72 -10.85
CA TYR A 259 4.96 7.40 -9.56
C TYR A 259 4.29 8.65 -9.00
N VAL A 260 2.98 8.61 -8.80
CA VAL A 260 2.21 9.76 -8.33
C VAL A 260 1.59 9.40 -6.99
N CYS A 261 1.90 10.19 -5.96
CA CYS A 261 1.32 10.00 -4.64
C CYS A 261 1.12 11.34 -3.94
N GLY A 262 -0.10 11.59 -3.48
CA GLY A 262 -0.49 12.80 -2.80
C GLY A 262 -1.99 12.81 -2.49
N PRO A 263 -2.55 13.96 -2.09
CA PRO A 263 -4.00 14.11 -1.92
C PRO A 263 -4.75 13.84 -3.25
N THR A 264 -6.01 13.40 -3.17
CA THR A 264 -6.83 13.09 -4.36
C THR A 264 -6.81 14.20 -5.43
N PRO A 265 -7.01 15.49 -5.10
CA PRO A 265 -6.94 16.55 -6.12
C PRO A 265 -5.57 16.68 -6.80
N PHE A 266 -4.49 16.38 -6.09
CA PHE A 266 -3.13 16.40 -6.65
C PHE A 266 -2.94 15.23 -7.63
N ASN A 267 -3.33 14.02 -7.22
CA ASN A 267 -3.21 12.82 -8.04
C ASN A 267 -3.99 12.94 -9.36
N GLU A 268 -5.23 13.44 -9.29
CA GLU A 268 -6.07 13.65 -10.48
C GLU A 268 -5.47 14.70 -11.42
N HIS A 269 -5.02 15.82 -10.87
CA HIS A 269 -4.41 16.90 -11.64
C HIS A 269 -3.15 16.43 -12.36
N VAL A 270 -2.24 15.76 -11.64
CA VAL A 270 -1.00 15.20 -12.22
C VAL A 270 -1.32 14.14 -13.26
N GLY A 271 -2.28 13.24 -13.00
CA GLY A 271 -2.71 12.22 -13.95
C GLY A 271 -3.18 12.81 -15.29
N LYS A 272 -3.94 13.92 -15.24
CA LYS A 272 -4.38 14.66 -16.44
C LYS A 272 -3.18 15.27 -17.18
N LEU A 273 -2.30 15.97 -16.47
CA LEU A 273 -1.11 16.59 -17.08
C LEU A 273 -0.18 15.56 -17.75
N LEU A 274 0.06 14.41 -17.11
CA LEU A 274 0.87 13.34 -17.71
C LEU A 274 0.20 12.74 -18.96
N SER A 275 -1.13 12.60 -18.94
CA SER A 275 -1.89 12.14 -20.11
C SER A 275 -1.79 13.13 -21.27
N GLU A 276 -1.90 14.44 -20.99
CA GLU A 276 -1.71 15.51 -21.98
C GLU A 276 -0.28 15.55 -22.54
N LEU A 277 0.72 15.17 -21.74
CA LEU A 277 2.12 15.00 -22.17
C LEU A 277 2.36 13.70 -22.97
N GLY A 278 1.31 12.93 -23.26
CA GLY A 278 1.39 11.70 -24.06
C GLY A 278 1.92 10.49 -23.30
N VAL A 279 1.97 10.53 -21.95
CA VAL A 279 2.38 9.38 -21.14
C VAL A 279 1.26 8.34 -21.14
N LYS A 280 1.59 7.11 -21.52
CA LYS A 280 0.64 5.98 -21.52
C LYS A 280 0.28 5.60 -20.08
N SER A 281 -0.97 5.22 -19.84
CA SER A 281 -1.46 4.82 -18.51
C SER A 281 -0.63 3.69 -17.86
N GLY A 282 -0.11 2.75 -18.64
CA GLY A 282 0.77 1.67 -18.15
C GLY A 282 2.15 2.14 -17.65
N ARG A 283 2.49 3.42 -17.85
CA ARG A 283 3.70 4.06 -17.32
C ARG A 283 3.42 4.97 -16.11
N ILE A 284 2.18 5.00 -15.63
CA ILE A 284 1.75 5.85 -14.51
C ILE A 284 1.18 4.95 -13.42
N LEU A 285 1.85 4.92 -12.27
CA LEU A 285 1.32 4.36 -11.04
C LEU A 285 0.85 5.51 -10.16
N ILE A 286 -0.39 5.43 -9.68
CA ILE A 286 -0.99 6.42 -8.78
C ILE A 286 -1.41 5.68 -7.51
N GLU A 287 -0.93 6.13 -6.36
CA GLU A 287 -1.36 5.63 -5.05
C GLU A 287 -2.46 6.55 -4.49
N SER A 288 -3.65 6.00 -4.27
CA SER A 288 -4.82 6.74 -3.78
C SER A 288 -4.89 6.78 -2.26
N ASN A 289 -4.94 7.99 -1.68
CA ASN A 289 -5.01 8.20 -0.24
C ASN A 289 -6.45 8.32 0.27
N GLY A 290 -7.15 7.18 0.32
CA GLY A 290 -8.46 7.08 0.98
C GLY A 290 -9.67 7.57 0.17
N PRO A 291 -10.85 7.61 0.81
CA PRO A 291 -12.10 8.03 0.16
C PRO A 291 -12.14 9.56 -0.06
N PRO A 292 -12.87 10.04 -1.08
CA PRO A 292 -13.00 11.47 -1.35
C PRO A 292 -13.72 12.18 -0.18
N PRO A 293 -13.24 13.35 0.27
CA PRO A 293 -13.85 14.08 1.38
C PRO A 293 -15.18 14.75 1.00
N ARG A 294 -15.41 14.98 -0.29
CA ARG A 294 -16.61 15.61 -0.87
C ARG A 294 -17.20 14.70 -1.95
N PRO A 295 -17.82 13.56 -1.58
CA PRO A 295 -18.43 12.67 -2.55
C PRO A 295 -19.64 13.32 -3.25
N ASP A 296 -20.23 14.34 -2.65
CA ASP A 296 -21.36 15.12 -3.18
C ASP A 296 -21.05 15.98 -4.40
N THR A 297 -19.78 16.32 -4.60
CA THR A 297 -19.35 17.11 -5.76
C THR A 297 -18.91 16.23 -6.93
N MET A 298 -18.97 14.92 -6.77
CA MET A 298 -18.50 13.96 -7.77
C MET A 298 -19.58 13.61 -8.77
N GLU A 299 -19.16 13.25 -9.98
CA GLU A 299 -20.06 12.77 -11.01
C GLU A 299 -20.78 11.49 -10.55
N GLY A 300 -22.10 11.45 -10.76
CA GLY A 300 -22.95 10.32 -10.38
C GLY A 300 -23.48 10.35 -8.95
N TRP A 301 -23.15 11.36 -8.15
CA TRP A 301 -23.81 11.57 -6.86
C TRP A 301 -25.31 11.90 -7.05
N PRO A 302 -26.23 11.34 -6.25
CA PRO A 302 -27.66 11.65 -6.38
C PRO A 302 -27.99 13.09 -5.95
N ASN A 303 -28.51 13.91 -6.88
CA ASN A 303 -28.85 15.33 -6.64
C ASN A 303 -29.83 15.58 -5.47
N SER A 304 -30.68 14.61 -5.14
CA SER A 304 -31.69 14.73 -4.10
C SER A 304 -31.21 14.30 -2.71
N VAL A 305 -29.92 13.93 -2.56
CA VAL A 305 -29.40 13.35 -1.33
C VAL A 305 -28.30 14.22 -0.73
N LEU A 306 -28.59 14.76 0.45
CA LEU A 306 -27.64 15.54 1.23
C LEU A 306 -26.64 14.62 1.95
N PRO A 307 -25.34 14.96 1.99
CA PRO A 307 -24.32 14.20 2.73
C PRO A 307 -24.61 14.03 4.22
N THR A 308 -25.35 14.97 4.81
CA THR A 308 -25.73 14.95 6.23
C THR A 308 -26.95 14.08 6.52
N LYS A 309 -27.68 13.63 5.48
CA LYS A 309 -28.83 12.74 5.64
C LYS A 309 -28.37 11.43 6.25
N GLU A 310 -29.23 10.85 7.09
CA GLU A 310 -29.02 9.51 7.65
C GLU A 310 -29.89 8.48 6.93
N VAL A 311 -29.34 7.28 6.81
CA VAL A 311 -30.00 6.09 6.25
C VAL A 311 -29.81 4.91 7.18
N LYS A 312 -30.73 3.95 7.11
CA LYS A 312 -30.67 2.72 7.90
C LYS A 312 -29.77 1.70 7.23
N VAL A 313 -28.82 1.15 7.98
CA VAL A 313 -27.95 0.06 7.57
C VAL A 313 -28.29 -1.17 8.41
N LYS A 314 -28.82 -2.21 7.76
CA LYS A 314 -29.05 -3.52 8.36
C LYS A 314 -27.89 -4.47 8.00
N VAL A 315 -27.36 -5.18 8.99
CA VAL A 315 -26.23 -6.10 8.81
C VAL A 315 -26.70 -7.53 9.09
N GLY A 316 -26.96 -8.33 8.05
CA GLY A 316 -27.48 -9.69 8.20
C GLY A 316 -28.70 -9.76 9.15
N ASP A 317 -28.62 -10.64 10.15
CA ASP A 317 -29.64 -10.78 11.21
C ASP A 317 -29.34 -9.91 12.45
N HIS A 318 -28.36 -9.00 12.37
CA HIS A 318 -27.98 -8.12 13.47
C HIS A 318 -28.82 -6.83 13.51
N GLN A 319 -28.53 -6.00 14.52
CA GLN A 319 -29.20 -4.72 14.72
C GLN A 319 -28.95 -3.75 13.57
N THR A 320 -29.97 -2.94 13.29
CA THR A 320 -29.91 -1.83 12.33
C THR A 320 -29.35 -0.59 13.02
N PHE A 321 -28.49 0.14 12.34
CA PHE A 321 -27.97 1.42 12.81
C PHE A 321 -28.14 2.52 11.76
N LEU A 322 -27.97 3.77 12.18
CA LEU A 322 -28.00 4.94 11.30
C LEU A 322 -26.60 5.28 10.80
N ALA A 323 -26.48 5.54 9.50
CA ALA A 323 -25.24 5.97 8.86
C ALA A 323 -25.47 7.27 8.08
N LYS A 324 -24.50 8.17 8.11
CA LYS A 324 -24.52 9.38 7.28
C LYS A 324 -24.18 9.02 5.83
N VAL A 325 -24.95 9.56 4.89
CA VAL A 325 -24.76 9.28 3.46
C VAL A 325 -23.39 9.76 2.97
N GLY A 326 -22.93 10.91 3.46
CA GLY A 326 -21.63 11.51 3.10
C GLY A 326 -20.41 10.82 3.68
N GLU A 327 -20.58 9.71 4.38
CA GLU A 327 -19.50 8.99 5.03
C GLU A 327 -19.29 7.60 4.43
N PRO A 328 -18.04 7.12 4.31
CA PRO A 328 -17.78 5.74 3.95
C PRO A 328 -18.46 4.75 4.89
N LEU A 329 -19.13 3.75 4.31
CA LEU A 329 -19.84 2.69 5.03
C LEU A 329 -18.93 1.99 6.06
N LEU A 330 -17.65 1.78 5.74
CA LEU A 330 -16.68 1.17 6.66
C LEU A 330 -16.57 1.94 7.98
N ASN A 331 -16.53 3.27 7.94
CA ASN A 331 -16.42 4.06 9.16
C ASN A 331 -17.69 3.92 10.02
N SER A 332 -18.87 3.89 9.38
CA SER A 332 -20.13 3.68 10.07
C SER A 332 -20.22 2.26 10.67
N LEU A 333 -19.70 1.25 9.98
CA LEU A 333 -19.59 -0.12 10.51
C LEU A 333 -18.69 -0.17 11.74
N GLU A 334 -17.48 0.39 11.65
CA GLU A 334 -16.50 0.41 12.75
C GLU A 334 -17.07 1.08 14.00
N ARG A 335 -17.77 2.21 13.88
CA ARG A 335 -18.41 2.90 15.01
C ARG A 335 -19.54 2.12 15.66
N ASN A 336 -20.17 1.21 14.93
CA ASN A 336 -21.25 0.36 15.43
C ASN A 336 -20.74 -1.05 15.81
N GLY A 337 -19.43 -1.20 16.01
CA GLY A 337 -18.82 -2.44 16.50
C GLY A 337 -18.65 -3.54 15.45
N TYR A 338 -18.90 -3.25 14.18
CA TYR A 338 -18.68 -4.20 13.09
C TYR A 338 -17.28 -4.06 12.52
N PHE A 339 -16.53 -5.15 12.45
CA PHE A 339 -15.23 -5.21 11.82
C PHE A 339 -15.31 -5.90 10.47
N THR A 340 -14.72 -5.29 9.45
CA THR A 340 -14.43 -5.95 8.17
C THR A 340 -12.93 -5.88 7.92
N GLU A 341 -12.34 -6.96 7.42
CA GLU A 341 -10.93 -6.95 7.05
C GLU A 341 -10.69 -5.82 6.03
N ASN A 342 -9.74 -4.93 6.30
CA ASN A 342 -9.47 -3.79 5.45
C ASN A 342 -7.96 -3.46 5.44
N ALA A 343 -7.50 -2.75 4.41
CA ALA A 343 -6.11 -2.30 4.27
C ALA A 343 -6.02 -0.91 3.64
N CYS A 344 -6.10 -0.79 2.31
CA CYS A 344 -5.85 0.47 1.60
C CYS A 344 -6.82 1.63 1.93
N ARG A 345 -8.05 1.33 2.38
CA ARG A 345 -9.17 2.27 2.52
C ARG A 345 -9.45 3.18 1.31
N SER A 346 -8.97 2.83 0.12
CA SER A 346 -9.16 3.58 -1.15
C SER A 346 -9.97 2.80 -2.20
N GLY A 347 -10.46 1.61 -1.86
CA GLY A 347 -11.22 0.76 -2.76
C GLY A 347 -10.38 -0.16 -3.65
N GLU A 348 -9.05 -0.11 -3.59
CA GLU A 348 -8.20 -0.85 -4.52
C GLU A 348 -7.92 -2.30 -4.08
N CYS A 349 -7.58 -2.50 -2.80
CA CYS A 349 -7.13 -3.81 -2.28
C CYS A 349 -8.22 -4.88 -2.18
N SER A 350 -9.50 -4.49 -2.26
CA SER A 350 -10.65 -5.41 -2.21
C SER A 350 -10.89 -6.16 -0.89
N LEU A 351 -10.14 -5.92 0.19
CA LEU A 351 -10.35 -6.63 1.47
C LEU A 351 -11.67 -6.27 2.15
N CYS A 352 -12.06 -4.99 2.09
CA CYS A 352 -13.26 -4.45 2.75
C CYS A 352 -14.59 -4.82 2.04
N ARG A 353 -14.57 -5.88 1.23
CA ARG A 353 -15.73 -6.32 0.45
C ARG A 353 -16.83 -6.77 1.39
N VAL A 354 -18.03 -6.24 1.15
CA VAL A 354 -19.26 -6.69 1.79
C VAL A 354 -20.31 -6.90 0.71
N LYS A 355 -21.24 -7.83 0.95
CA LYS A 355 -22.30 -8.15 0.01
C LYS A 355 -23.46 -7.18 0.22
N LEU A 356 -23.83 -6.43 -0.81
CA LEU A 356 -25.06 -5.63 -0.81
C LEU A 356 -26.24 -6.54 -1.16
N LYS A 357 -27.21 -6.67 -0.26
CA LYS A 357 -28.44 -7.46 -0.44
C LYS A 357 -29.57 -6.61 -1.01
N SER A 358 -29.73 -5.40 -0.51
CA SER A 358 -30.76 -4.46 -0.97
C SER A 358 -30.30 -3.00 -0.79
N GLY A 359 -30.97 -2.09 -1.49
CA GLY A 359 -30.67 -0.66 -1.49
C GLY A 359 -29.56 -0.25 -2.47
N LYS A 360 -29.05 0.98 -2.33
CA LYS A 360 -28.09 1.59 -3.25
C LYS A 360 -26.95 2.27 -2.50
N VAL A 361 -25.74 2.13 -3.05
CA VAL A 361 -24.56 2.87 -2.62
C VAL A 361 -23.98 3.65 -3.79
N PHE A 362 -23.43 4.83 -3.50
CA PHE A 362 -22.55 5.54 -4.40
C PHE A 362 -21.12 5.01 -4.22
N SER A 363 -20.41 4.79 -5.32
CA SER A 363 -18.99 4.41 -5.30
C SER A 363 -18.23 5.35 -6.22
N PRO A 364 -17.18 6.01 -5.72
CA PRO A 364 -16.42 6.98 -6.48
C PRO A 364 -15.70 6.28 -7.65
N PRO A 365 -15.61 6.88 -8.86
CA PRO A 365 -14.98 6.27 -10.03
C PRO A 365 -13.55 5.78 -9.80
N GLU A 366 -12.81 6.48 -8.94
CA GLU A 366 -11.39 6.24 -8.60
C GLU A 366 -11.20 4.92 -7.85
N ALA A 367 -12.24 4.43 -7.16
CA ALA A 367 -12.21 3.15 -6.47
C ALA A 367 -12.03 1.94 -7.40
N LYS A 368 -12.20 2.13 -8.73
CA LYS A 368 -11.98 1.10 -9.77
C LYS A 368 -12.61 -0.26 -9.42
N ILE A 369 -13.83 -0.25 -8.89
CA ILE A 369 -14.55 -1.46 -8.46
C ILE A 369 -14.63 -2.46 -9.62
N ARG A 370 -14.25 -3.71 -9.35
CA ARG A 370 -14.16 -4.75 -10.40
C ARG A 370 -15.54 -5.03 -11.00
N LYS A 371 -15.57 -5.33 -12.29
CA LYS A 371 -16.81 -5.71 -12.99
C LYS A 371 -17.50 -6.92 -12.34
N SER A 372 -16.73 -7.89 -11.86
CA SER A 372 -17.24 -9.04 -11.11
C SER A 372 -17.94 -8.62 -9.82
N ASP A 373 -17.36 -7.68 -9.08
CA ASP A 373 -17.90 -7.24 -7.81
C ASP A 373 -19.24 -6.54 -8.04
N LYS A 374 -19.31 -5.63 -9.03
CA LYS A 374 -20.57 -5.01 -9.46
C LYS A 374 -21.62 -6.06 -9.88
N LYS A 375 -21.24 -7.02 -10.73
CA LYS A 375 -22.15 -8.06 -11.26
C LYS A 375 -22.75 -8.91 -10.14
N PHE A 376 -21.95 -9.23 -9.13
CA PHE A 376 -22.37 -10.08 -8.02
C PHE A 376 -22.78 -9.27 -6.79
N GLY A 377 -23.02 -7.96 -6.87
CA GLY A 377 -23.49 -7.16 -5.74
C GLY A 377 -22.50 -7.05 -4.57
N TRP A 378 -21.19 -7.16 -4.84
CA TRP A 378 -20.15 -6.84 -3.87
C TRP A 378 -19.79 -5.36 -3.96
N ILE A 379 -19.67 -4.73 -2.81
CA ILE A 379 -19.28 -3.32 -2.68
C ILE A 379 -18.04 -3.21 -1.78
N HIS A 380 -17.24 -2.18 -1.99
CA HIS A 380 -16.05 -1.92 -1.17
C HIS A 380 -16.42 -0.91 -0.09
N SER A 381 -16.69 -1.39 1.13
CA SER A 381 -17.24 -0.56 2.22
C SER A 381 -16.38 0.67 2.56
N CYS A 382 -15.07 0.62 2.34
CA CYS A 382 -14.17 1.75 2.62
C CYS A 382 -14.36 2.98 1.71
N VAL A 383 -15.06 2.81 0.59
CA VAL A 383 -15.35 3.87 -0.40
C VAL A 383 -16.80 3.81 -0.90
N ALA A 384 -17.65 2.99 -0.28
CA ALA A 384 -19.06 2.93 -0.58
C ALA A 384 -19.82 3.89 0.34
N PHE A 385 -20.66 4.74 -0.24
CA PHE A 385 -21.47 5.72 0.47
C PHE A 385 -22.95 5.29 0.37
N PRO A 386 -23.64 4.94 1.46
CA PRO A 386 -25.01 4.43 1.40
C PRO A 386 -25.98 5.58 1.11
N VAL A 387 -26.59 5.61 -0.08
CA VAL A 387 -27.47 6.71 -0.52
C VAL A 387 -28.96 6.44 -0.29
N THR A 388 -29.30 5.20 0.05
CA THR A 388 -30.62 4.77 0.53
C THR A 388 -30.45 3.91 1.78
N ASP A 389 -31.56 3.50 2.41
CA ASP A 389 -31.52 2.38 3.34
C ASP A 389 -30.96 1.14 2.61
N ILE A 390 -30.09 0.39 3.29
CA ILE A 390 -29.41 -0.77 2.73
C ILE A 390 -29.43 -1.96 3.69
N GLU A 391 -29.36 -3.15 3.12
CA GLU A 391 -29.05 -4.38 3.83
C GLU A 391 -27.76 -4.98 3.27
N ILE A 392 -26.82 -5.31 4.15
CA ILE A 392 -25.54 -5.91 3.80
C ILE A 392 -25.33 -7.24 4.52
N GLN A 393 -24.45 -8.07 3.96
CA GLN A 393 -23.90 -9.25 4.62
C GLN A 393 -22.38 -9.11 4.65
N LEU A 394 -21.80 -9.25 5.84
CA LEU A 394 -20.35 -9.21 6.07
C LEU A 394 -19.66 -10.51 5.64
#